data_AF-A0A0J5WIM5-F1
#
_entry.id   AF-A0A0J5WIM5-F1
#
_cell.length_a   1.000
_cell.length_b   1.000
_cell.length_c   1.000
_cell.angle_alpha   90.00
_cell.angle_beta   90.00
_cell.angle_gamma   90.00
#
_symmetry.space_group_name_H-M   'P 1'
#
loop_
_entity.id
_entity.type
_entity.pdbx_description
1 polymer ?
#
loop_
_entity_poly.entity_id
_entity_poly.type
_entity_poly.pdbx_seq_one_letter_code
_entity_poly.pdbx_strand_id
1 'polypeptide(L)'
;MALSDLFCAIARMFGVNPTPVVDVPTPPIPPSSVSSAAPTPSFEMEEPTINVPAMQASSSESSAQQASSGLAGGNDEAWLALCRPLSQHFESCYLTAYPDPASPLGKALQARGLWYKVLAGAPIPNDPALRALSGAPWTCGWGSTGPDVHEGTKWTQATADARHDVNLRAAAALVDQAARVPLSAQQKAATTSIVNNVGPGRARRAGDPGRDGIITLASGQPSTLLRHLNIGDMVGAAEQFPAWNRAGGVVSAGLVRRRAAERDLFLTGHWSAA
;
A
#
# COMPACT_ATOMS: atom_id res chain seq x y z
N MET A 1 -23.50 -14.28 2.64
CA MET A 1 -23.11 -13.13 1.81
C MET A 1 -21.65 -13.32 1.46
N ALA A 2 -21.39 -13.52 0.17
CA ALA A 2 -20.02 -13.70 -0.32
C ALA A 2 -19.29 -12.36 -0.26
N LEU A 3 -17.95 -12.37 -0.13
CA LEU A 3 -17.15 -11.13 -0.10
C LEU A 3 -17.41 -10.19 -1.30
N SER A 4 -17.94 -10.74 -2.41
CA SER A 4 -18.41 -10.02 -3.59
C SER A 4 -19.56 -9.06 -3.30
N ASP A 5 -20.48 -9.43 -2.41
CA ASP A 5 -21.68 -8.63 -2.09
C ASP A 5 -21.32 -7.36 -1.31
N LEU A 6 -20.24 -7.43 -0.51
CA LEU A 6 -19.73 -6.32 0.30
C LEU A 6 -19.03 -5.25 -0.56
N PHE A 7 -18.31 -5.66 -1.62
CA PHE A 7 -17.70 -4.71 -2.55
C PHE A 7 -18.73 -4.09 -3.51
N CYS A 8 -19.77 -4.84 -3.91
CA CYS A 8 -20.92 -4.26 -4.61
C CYS A 8 -21.66 -3.21 -3.77
N ALA A 9 -21.73 -3.38 -2.45
CA ALA A 9 -22.28 -2.37 -1.54
C ALA A 9 -21.42 -1.09 -1.50
N ILE A 10 -20.09 -1.23 -1.50
CA ILE A 10 -19.15 -0.08 -1.56
C ILE A 10 -19.28 0.66 -2.90
N ALA A 11 -19.46 -0.04 -4.03
CA ALA A 11 -19.65 0.60 -5.33
C ALA A 11 -20.98 1.38 -5.43
N ARG A 12 -22.05 0.90 -4.79
CA ARG A 12 -23.34 1.61 -4.71
C ARG A 12 -23.27 2.89 -3.87
N MET A 13 -22.32 2.98 -2.93
CA MET A 13 -22.12 4.19 -2.10
C MET A 13 -21.44 5.37 -2.85
N PHE A 14 -20.95 5.16 -4.08
CA PHE A 14 -20.33 6.20 -4.93
C PHE A 14 -21.18 6.62 -6.14
N GLY A 15 -22.48 6.27 -6.18
CA GLY A 15 -23.44 6.83 -7.14
C GLY A 15 -23.43 6.26 -8.57
N VAL A 16 -22.94 5.04 -8.78
CA VAL A 16 -23.00 4.37 -10.09
C VAL A 16 -24.18 3.38 -10.11
N ASN A 17 -25.21 3.67 -10.93
CA ASN A 17 -26.34 2.76 -11.16
C ASN A 17 -25.96 1.68 -12.20
N PRO A 18 -26.16 0.38 -11.92
CA PRO A 18 -25.94 -0.68 -12.90
C PRO A 18 -27.14 -0.85 -13.83
N THR A 19 -26.90 -0.88 -15.14
CA THR A 19 -27.84 -1.42 -16.15
C THR A 19 -27.85 -2.95 -16.14
N PRO A 20 -28.95 -3.61 -16.59
CA PRO A 20 -29.19 -5.02 -16.34
C PRO A 20 -28.25 -5.94 -17.12
N VAL A 21 -27.77 -6.98 -16.45
CA VAL A 21 -26.94 -8.05 -17.03
C VAL A 21 -27.84 -8.98 -17.85
N VAL A 22 -27.51 -9.14 -19.13
CA VAL A 22 -28.06 -10.19 -19.99
C VAL A 22 -27.18 -11.44 -19.81
N ASP A 23 -27.79 -12.55 -19.41
CA ASP A 23 -27.11 -13.83 -19.22
C ASP A 23 -26.64 -14.41 -20.58
N VAL A 24 -25.34 -14.73 -20.66
CA VAL A 24 -24.77 -15.54 -21.74
C VAL A 24 -24.21 -16.83 -21.13
N PRO A 25 -24.63 -18.03 -21.58
CA PRO A 25 -24.19 -19.30 -21.00
C PRO A 25 -22.74 -19.66 -21.36
N THR A 26 -22.00 -20.18 -20.38
CA THR A 26 -20.62 -20.69 -20.54
C THR A 26 -20.60 -22.15 -21.01
N PRO A 27 -19.77 -22.55 -21.99
CA PRO A 27 -19.61 -23.94 -22.42
C PRO A 27 -18.66 -24.76 -21.51
N PRO A 28 -18.73 -26.11 -21.53
CA PRO A 28 -18.10 -26.99 -20.54
C PRO A 28 -16.62 -27.30 -20.81
N ILE A 29 -15.87 -27.55 -19.74
CA ILE A 29 -14.45 -27.96 -19.72
C ILE A 29 -14.34 -29.50 -19.70
N PRO A 30 -13.47 -30.14 -20.51
CA PRO A 30 -13.21 -31.58 -20.47
C PRO A 30 -12.11 -31.98 -19.45
N PRO A 31 -12.01 -33.28 -19.06
CA PRO A 31 -11.32 -33.71 -17.84
C PRO A 31 -9.84 -34.10 -18.02
N SER A 32 -9.17 -34.16 -16.86
CA SER A 32 -7.77 -34.43 -16.54
C SER A 32 -7.22 -35.79 -16.98
N SER A 33 -5.91 -35.86 -17.21
CA SER A 33 -5.13 -37.11 -17.27
C SER A 33 -3.90 -37.08 -16.36
N VAL A 34 -3.78 -38.14 -15.57
CA VAL A 34 -2.72 -38.57 -14.63
C VAL A 34 -1.46 -39.08 -15.35
N SER A 35 -0.25 -38.91 -14.77
CA SER A 35 0.78 -39.98 -14.74
C SER A 35 2.04 -39.68 -13.86
N SER A 36 2.31 -40.62 -12.94
CA SER A 36 3.58 -41.32 -12.60
C SER A 36 4.90 -40.61 -12.17
N ALA A 37 5.23 -40.79 -10.87
CA ALA A 37 6.48 -41.23 -10.19
C ALA A 37 7.90 -41.11 -10.81
N ALA A 38 8.77 -40.38 -10.05
CA ALA A 38 10.13 -40.63 -9.47
C ALA A 38 11.24 -41.43 -10.24
N PRO A 39 12.56 -41.15 -10.03
CA PRO A 39 13.26 -41.37 -8.74
C PRO A 39 14.31 -40.30 -8.31
N THR A 40 14.73 -40.44 -7.04
CA THR A 40 15.73 -39.70 -6.24
C THR A 40 17.19 -39.91 -6.67
N PRO A 41 18.10 -39.02 -6.26
CA PRO A 41 19.22 -39.49 -5.43
C PRO A 41 19.57 -38.58 -4.22
N SER A 42 20.16 -39.24 -3.22
CA SER A 42 20.66 -38.75 -1.93
C SER A 42 21.92 -37.87 -2.07
N PHE A 43 22.08 -36.89 -1.18
CA PHE A 43 23.37 -36.22 -0.92
C PHE A 43 23.58 -36.03 0.59
N GLU A 44 24.78 -36.42 1.03
CA GLU A 44 25.28 -36.42 2.40
C GLU A 44 25.64 -35.01 2.91
N MET A 45 25.56 -34.84 4.24
CA MET A 45 25.93 -33.62 4.96
C MET A 45 27.40 -33.66 5.39
N GLU A 46 28.11 -32.54 5.22
CA GLU A 46 29.31 -32.20 5.99
C GLU A 46 29.27 -30.72 6.41
N GLU A 47 29.38 -30.47 7.72
CA GLU A 47 29.73 -29.16 8.30
C GLU A 47 31.25 -28.98 8.30
N PRO A 48 31.75 -27.72 8.32
CA PRO A 48 32.80 -27.45 9.29
C PRO A 48 32.72 -26.08 9.99
N THR A 49 32.75 -26.18 11.32
CA THR A 49 33.57 -25.42 12.30
C THR A 49 33.74 -23.91 12.16
N ILE A 50 33.17 -23.21 13.13
CA ILE A 50 33.44 -21.83 13.55
C ILE A 50 34.81 -21.75 14.25
N ASN A 51 35.61 -20.74 13.88
CA ASN A 51 36.82 -20.38 14.62
C ASN A 51 36.77 -18.89 15.01
N VAL A 52 36.87 -18.61 16.31
CA VAL A 52 36.86 -17.27 16.93
C VAL A 52 38.24 -17.02 17.54
N PRO A 53 38.82 -15.82 17.37
CA PRO A 53 39.80 -15.30 18.32
C PRO A 53 39.25 -14.11 19.11
N ALA A 54 39.52 -14.13 20.41
CA ALA A 54 39.23 -13.06 21.38
C ALA A 54 40.54 -12.38 21.84
N MET A 55 40.36 -11.25 22.56
CA MET A 55 41.33 -10.44 23.34
C MET A 55 41.90 -9.22 22.59
N GLN A 56 42.03 -8.01 23.15
CA GLN A 56 41.85 -7.47 24.51
C GLN A 56 41.80 -5.92 24.45
N ALA A 57 41.43 -5.29 25.56
CA ALA A 57 41.14 -3.87 25.75
C ALA A 57 42.38 -2.94 25.79
N SER A 58 42.17 -1.66 25.43
CA SER A 58 42.83 -0.49 26.07
C SER A 58 42.12 0.82 25.70
N SER A 59 42.30 1.81 26.55
CA SER A 59 41.46 3.00 26.77
C SER A 59 41.96 4.27 26.06
N SER A 60 41.14 5.32 26.21
CA SER A 60 41.45 6.78 26.24
C SER A 60 41.49 7.62 24.94
N GLU A 61 40.47 8.48 24.86
CA GLU A 61 40.47 9.94 24.63
C GLU A 61 40.78 10.60 23.27
N SER A 62 39.83 11.51 22.94
CA SER A 62 39.95 12.79 22.25
C SER A 62 40.28 12.82 20.75
N SER A 63 39.34 13.30 19.93
CA SER A 63 39.29 14.71 19.51
C SER A 63 38.19 14.94 18.48
N ALA A 64 37.63 16.15 18.53
CA ALA A 64 36.55 16.66 17.70
C ALA A 64 36.77 16.49 16.20
N GLN A 65 35.72 16.05 15.50
CA GLN A 65 35.48 16.39 14.11
C GLN A 65 33.99 16.71 13.95
N GLN A 66 33.72 18.02 13.94
CA GLN A 66 32.49 18.58 13.38
C GLN A 66 32.38 18.11 11.93
N ALA A 67 31.53 17.12 11.69
CA ALA A 67 31.09 16.79 10.36
C ALA A 67 30.06 17.84 9.93
N SER A 68 30.44 18.66 8.95
CA SER A 68 29.54 19.51 8.19
C SER A 68 28.51 18.63 7.46
N SER A 69 27.36 18.38 8.08
CA SER A 69 26.22 17.69 7.49
C SER A 69 25.34 18.69 6.71
N GLY A 70 25.90 19.32 5.69
CA GLY A 70 25.14 20.23 4.86
C GLY A 70 25.66 20.12 3.43
N LEU A 71 24.98 19.29 2.62
CA LEU A 71 24.83 19.38 1.15
C LEU A 71 24.30 18.08 0.50
N ALA A 72 24.06 17.01 1.25
CA ALA A 72 23.42 15.78 0.73
C ALA A 72 21.88 15.81 0.69
N GLY A 73 21.23 16.81 1.32
CA GLY A 73 19.78 16.82 1.54
C GLY A 73 18.92 17.45 0.44
N GLY A 74 19.50 18.02 -0.61
CA GLY A 74 18.74 18.79 -1.62
C GLY A 74 18.00 17.93 -2.65
N ASN A 75 18.63 16.84 -3.11
CA ASN A 75 18.05 15.94 -4.12
C ASN A 75 17.20 14.81 -3.53
N ASP A 76 17.47 14.42 -2.28
CA ASP A 76 16.82 13.26 -1.66
C ASP A 76 15.36 13.53 -1.23
N GLU A 77 14.95 14.80 -1.21
CA GLU A 77 13.58 15.24 -0.90
C GLU A 77 12.78 15.68 -2.14
N ALA A 78 13.41 15.82 -3.32
CA ALA A 78 12.75 16.30 -4.53
C ALA A 78 11.58 15.39 -4.95
N TRP A 79 11.73 14.07 -4.78
CA TRP A 79 10.64 13.11 -5.05
C TRP A 79 9.48 13.28 -4.06
N LEU A 80 9.74 13.61 -2.79
CA LEU A 80 8.69 13.77 -1.78
C LEU A 80 7.86 15.01 -2.07
N ALA A 81 8.51 16.11 -2.48
CA ALA A 81 7.83 17.34 -2.90
C ALA A 81 6.88 17.11 -4.09
N LEU A 82 7.19 16.16 -4.99
CA LEU A 82 6.31 15.76 -6.09
C LEU A 82 5.22 14.77 -5.65
N CYS A 83 5.58 13.82 -4.78
CA CYS A 83 4.70 12.73 -4.36
C CYS A 83 3.60 13.18 -3.39
N ARG A 84 3.95 14.01 -2.40
CA ARG A 84 3.02 14.41 -1.33
C ARG A 84 1.76 15.10 -1.88
N PRO A 85 1.83 16.13 -2.74
CA PRO A 85 0.63 16.80 -3.23
C PRO A 85 -0.29 15.86 -4.03
N LEU A 86 0.28 14.98 -4.86
CA LEU A 86 -0.49 13.98 -5.60
C LEU A 86 -1.20 13.02 -4.65
N SER A 87 -0.46 12.48 -3.67
CA SER A 87 -1.02 11.54 -2.70
C SER A 87 -2.14 12.20 -1.89
N GLN A 88 -1.90 13.39 -1.34
CA GLN A 88 -2.90 14.15 -0.56
C GLN A 88 -4.14 14.53 -1.38
N HIS A 89 -4.00 14.77 -2.69
CA HIS A 89 -5.14 15.06 -3.57
C HIS A 89 -6.12 13.88 -3.70
N PHE A 90 -5.61 12.65 -3.71
CA PHE A 90 -6.44 11.45 -3.87
C PHE A 90 -6.83 10.78 -2.55
N GLU A 91 -6.24 11.19 -1.43
CA GLU A 91 -6.54 10.66 -0.09
C GLU A 91 -7.48 11.60 0.67
N SER A 92 -8.29 11.03 1.57
CA SER A 92 -9.06 11.83 2.53
C SER A 92 -8.28 12.00 3.83
N CYS A 93 -8.30 13.20 4.40
CA CYS A 93 -7.70 13.49 5.71
C CYS A 93 -8.78 13.60 6.79
N TYR A 94 -8.72 12.74 7.81
CA TYR A 94 -9.60 12.81 8.99
C TYR A 94 -8.78 13.04 10.25
N LEU A 95 -8.91 14.22 10.86
CA LEU A 95 -8.08 14.63 12.00
C LEU A 95 -8.51 14.03 13.35
N THR A 96 -9.66 13.36 13.39
CA THR A 96 -10.08 12.53 14.53
C THR A 96 -10.04 11.08 14.10
N ALA A 97 -9.44 10.22 14.93
CA ALA A 97 -9.35 8.82 14.62
C ALA A 97 -10.74 8.18 14.50
N TYR A 98 -10.90 7.36 13.49
CA TYR A 98 -12.13 6.63 13.20
C TYR A 98 -11.85 5.12 13.15
N PRO A 99 -12.85 4.29 13.48
CA PRO A 99 -12.67 2.83 13.48
C PRO A 99 -12.59 2.32 12.04
N ASP A 100 -11.95 1.18 11.82
CA ASP A 100 -11.91 0.55 10.50
C ASP A 100 -13.36 0.31 9.98
N PRO A 101 -13.70 0.67 8.73
CA PRO A 101 -15.05 0.53 8.20
C PRO A 101 -15.54 -0.93 8.14
N ALA A 102 -14.64 -1.90 8.06
CA ALA A 102 -14.97 -3.33 8.07
C ALA A 102 -15.01 -3.92 9.49
N SER A 103 -14.52 -3.21 10.51
CA SER A 103 -14.60 -3.59 11.92
C SER A 103 -16.07 -3.73 12.37
N PRO A 104 -16.33 -4.52 13.44
CA PRO A 104 -17.67 -4.62 14.01
C PRO A 104 -18.28 -3.26 14.37
N LEU A 105 -17.50 -2.36 14.99
CA LEU A 105 -17.96 -1.01 15.33
C LEU A 105 -18.22 -0.15 14.09
N GLY A 106 -17.32 -0.20 13.09
CA GLY A 106 -17.48 0.54 11.83
C GLY A 106 -18.78 0.17 11.10
N LYS A 107 -19.05 -1.14 10.96
CA LYS A 107 -20.29 -1.66 10.37
C LYS A 107 -21.54 -1.23 11.15
N ALA A 108 -21.49 -1.24 12.48
CA ALA A 108 -22.60 -0.81 13.31
C ALA A 108 -22.88 0.70 13.18
N LEU A 109 -21.84 1.53 13.09
CA LEU A 109 -21.97 2.97 12.84
C LEU A 109 -22.58 3.27 11.47
N GLN A 110 -22.18 2.52 10.44
CA GLN A 110 -22.75 2.62 9.09
C GLN A 110 -24.24 2.24 9.10
N ALA A 111 -24.59 1.10 9.70
CA ALA A 111 -25.98 0.62 9.79
C ALA A 111 -26.91 1.61 10.53
N ARG A 112 -26.37 2.40 11.46
CA ARG A 112 -27.11 3.42 12.21
C ARG A 112 -27.07 4.81 11.58
N GLY A 113 -26.46 4.98 10.41
CA GLY A 113 -26.33 6.30 9.75
C GLY A 113 -25.44 7.29 10.51
N LEU A 114 -24.54 6.81 11.37
CA LEU A 114 -23.65 7.62 12.21
C LEU A 114 -22.25 7.79 11.61
N TRP A 115 -21.90 6.97 10.62
CA TRP A 115 -20.56 6.88 10.05
C TRP A 115 -19.95 8.24 9.67
N TYR A 116 -20.64 9.03 8.85
CA TYR A 116 -20.11 10.32 8.40
C TYR A 116 -20.03 11.36 9.52
N LYS A 117 -20.85 11.26 10.57
CA LYS A 117 -20.73 12.11 11.75
C LYS A 117 -19.44 11.79 12.51
N VAL A 118 -19.15 10.50 12.70
CA VAL A 118 -17.92 10.05 13.37
C VAL A 118 -16.68 10.41 12.54
N LEU A 119 -16.71 10.23 11.21
CA LEU A 119 -15.63 10.69 10.32
C LEU A 119 -15.41 12.21 10.43
N ALA A 120 -16.48 12.99 10.57
CA ALA A 120 -16.40 14.44 10.80
C ALA A 120 -15.97 14.81 12.23
N GLY A 121 -15.61 13.84 13.08
CA GLY A 121 -15.09 14.04 14.44
C GLY A 121 -16.16 14.06 15.54
N ALA A 122 -17.42 13.73 15.25
CA ALA A 122 -18.42 13.55 16.30
C ALA A 122 -18.07 12.35 17.18
N PRO A 123 -18.32 12.43 18.50
CA PRO A 123 -18.08 11.30 19.39
C PRO A 123 -19.01 10.13 19.04
N ILE A 124 -18.49 8.90 19.18
CA ILE A 124 -19.32 7.70 19.12
C ILE A 124 -20.33 7.75 20.29
N PRO A 125 -21.63 7.45 20.07
CA PRO A 125 -22.60 7.47 21.16
C PRO A 125 -22.21 6.55 22.32
N ASN A 126 -22.58 6.93 23.55
CA ASN A 126 -22.42 6.07 24.73
C ASN A 126 -23.54 5.02 24.80
N ASP A 127 -23.68 4.24 23.73
CA ASP A 127 -24.64 3.15 23.60
C ASP A 127 -23.95 1.82 23.97
N PRO A 128 -24.47 1.04 24.94
CA PRO A 128 -23.82 -0.19 25.39
C PRO A 128 -23.51 -1.20 24.26
N ALA A 129 -24.38 -1.31 23.26
CA ALA A 129 -24.18 -2.22 22.14
C ALA A 129 -23.07 -1.74 21.20
N LEU A 130 -22.91 -0.43 20.99
CA LEU A 130 -21.76 0.11 20.25
C LEU A 130 -20.46 -0.02 21.04
N ARG A 131 -20.50 0.22 22.35
CA ARG A 131 -19.31 0.21 23.22
C ARG A 131 -18.72 -1.17 23.44
N ALA A 132 -19.48 -2.24 23.20
CA ALA A 132 -18.99 -3.61 23.22
C ALA A 132 -18.23 -4.03 21.94
N LEU A 133 -18.23 -3.20 20.88
CA LEU A 133 -17.67 -3.56 19.57
C LEU A 133 -16.25 -3.03 19.40
N SER A 134 -15.38 -3.85 18.80
CA SER A 134 -14.05 -3.41 18.39
C SER A 134 -14.11 -2.51 17.16
N GLY A 135 -13.36 -1.41 17.21
CA GLY A 135 -13.11 -0.50 16.08
C GLY A 135 -11.74 -0.69 15.41
N ALA A 136 -10.95 -1.66 15.86
CA ALA A 136 -9.58 -1.82 15.40
C ALA A 136 -9.48 -2.40 13.96
N PRO A 137 -8.41 -2.06 13.21
CA PRO A 137 -7.45 -1.00 13.52
C PRO A 137 -8.08 0.40 13.40
N TRP A 138 -7.64 1.34 14.22
CA TRP A 138 -8.07 2.74 14.11
C TRP A 138 -7.22 3.48 13.09
N THR A 139 -7.84 4.44 12.40
CA THR A 139 -7.22 5.22 11.32
C THR A 139 -7.33 6.72 11.61
N CYS A 140 -6.28 7.50 11.34
CA CYS A 140 -6.25 8.96 11.51
C CYS A 140 -5.41 9.64 10.42
N GLY A 141 -5.62 10.94 10.21
CA GLY A 141 -4.94 11.75 9.20
C GLY A 141 -5.22 11.24 7.78
N TRP A 142 -4.16 11.18 6.97
CA TRP A 142 -4.16 10.68 5.59
C TRP A 142 -4.16 9.15 5.51
N GLY A 143 -4.98 8.46 6.33
CA GLY A 143 -5.10 7.01 6.31
C GLY A 143 -4.06 6.24 7.14
N SER A 144 -3.49 6.85 8.19
CA SER A 144 -2.48 6.20 9.02
C SER A 144 -3.09 5.35 10.13
N THR A 145 -2.52 4.17 10.35
CA THR A 145 -2.87 3.25 11.45
C THR A 145 -1.63 2.98 12.31
N GLY A 146 -1.82 2.57 13.56
CA GLY A 146 -0.70 2.21 14.44
C GLY A 146 -1.15 2.02 15.89
N PRO A 147 -0.26 1.54 16.76
CA PRO A 147 -0.56 1.40 18.19
C PRO A 147 -0.83 2.75 18.89
N ASP A 148 -0.34 3.86 18.32
CA ASP A 148 -0.59 5.24 18.77
C ASP A 148 -1.92 5.83 18.25
N VAL A 149 -2.63 5.11 17.38
CA VAL A 149 -3.93 5.51 16.84
C VAL A 149 -5.00 4.66 17.49
N HIS A 150 -5.86 5.29 18.28
CA HIS A 150 -6.96 4.65 18.99
C HIS A 150 -8.17 5.59 19.09
N GLU A 151 -9.26 5.14 19.71
CA GLU A 151 -10.41 6.02 19.96
C GLU A 151 -9.98 7.28 20.70
N GLY A 152 -10.45 8.44 20.22
CA GLY A 152 -10.14 9.73 20.84
C GLY A 152 -8.82 10.35 20.40
N THR A 153 -7.95 9.64 19.67
CA THR A 153 -6.78 10.25 19.04
C THR A 153 -7.22 11.39 18.12
N LYS A 154 -6.61 12.57 18.31
CA LYS A 154 -6.81 13.76 17.48
C LYS A 154 -5.47 14.32 17.05
N TRP A 155 -5.34 14.61 15.76
CA TRP A 155 -4.14 15.18 15.18
C TRP A 155 -4.38 16.60 14.68
N THR A 156 -3.33 17.40 14.71
CA THR A 156 -3.30 18.63 13.90
C THR A 156 -3.03 18.26 12.44
N GLN A 157 -3.33 19.16 11.51
CA GLN A 157 -2.97 18.96 10.10
C GLN A 157 -1.46 18.71 9.94
N ALA A 158 -0.62 19.46 10.66
CA ALA A 158 0.83 19.29 10.63
C ALA A 158 1.27 17.89 11.12
N THR A 159 0.62 17.36 12.16
CA THR A 159 0.88 15.99 12.63
C THR A 159 0.45 14.94 11.59
N ALA A 160 -0.71 15.12 10.96
CA ALA A 160 -1.18 14.24 9.90
C ALA A 160 -0.24 14.26 8.68
N ASP A 161 0.20 15.44 8.25
CA ASP A 161 1.14 15.61 7.14
C ASP A 161 2.50 14.96 7.44
N ALA A 162 3.05 15.21 8.63
CA ALA A 162 4.30 14.60 9.05
C ALA A 162 4.21 13.06 9.12
N ARG A 163 3.08 12.52 9.61
CA ARG A 163 2.85 11.08 9.59
C ARG A 163 2.72 10.53 8.18
N HIS A 164 2.06 11.26 7.28
CA HIS A 164 1.95 10.87 5.87
C HIS A 164 3.31 10.82 5.19
N ASP A 165 4.19 11.78 5.46
CA ASP A 165 5.56 11.76 4.96
C ASP A 165 6.34 10.53 5.42
N VAL A 166 6.15 10.10 6.66
CA VAL A 166 6.77 8.85 7.16
C VAL A 166 6.28 7.65 6.36
N ASN A 167 4.97 7.56 6.09
CA ASN A 167 4.42 6.47 5.29
C ASN A 167 4.96 6.50 3.84
N LEU A 168 5.02 7.69 3.22
CA LEU A 168 5.59 7.86 1.88
C LEU A 168 7.07 7.48 1.85
N ARG A 169 7.87 7.84 2.85
CA ARG A 169 9.28 7.43 2.96
C ARG A 169 9.41 5.91 3.15
N ALA A 170 8.53 5.27 3.91
CA ALA A 170 8.53 3.81 4.04
C ALA A 170 8.21 3.13 2.70
N ALA A 171 7.24 3.64 1.94
CA ALA A 171 6.94 3.15 0.60
C ALA A 171 8.11 3.41 -0.38
N ALA A 172 8.74 4.58 -0.32
CA ALA A 172 9.91 4.92 -1.13
C ALA A 172 11.09 4.00 -0.86
N ALA A 173 11.34 3.65 0.41
CA ALA A 173 12.40 2.69 0.76
C ALA A 173 12.17 1.31 0.13
N LEU A 174 10.90 0.87 0.02
CA LEU A 174 10.57 -0.37 -0.70
C LEU A 174 10.80 -0.25 -2.20
N VAL A 175 10.51 0.93 -2.79
CA VAL A 175 10.82 1.21 -4.20
C VAL A 175 12.33 1.18 -4.43
N ASP A 176 13.11 1.84 -3.58
CA ASP A 176 14.58 1.90 -3.67
C ASP A 176 15.21 0.51 -3.58
N GLN A 177 14.67 -0.37 -2.73
CA GLN A 177 15.12 -1.75 -2.62
C GLN A 177 14.75 -2.62 -3.84
N ALA A 178 13.62 -2.33 -4.49
CA ALA A 178 13.10 -3.12 -5.60
C ALA A 178 13.64 -2.69 -6.97
N ALA A 179 13.99 -1.40 -7.11
CA ALA A 179 14.50 -0.82 -8.35
C ALA A 179 15.94 -1.27 -8.62
N ARG A 180 16.22 -1.62 -9.89
CA ARG A 180 17.56 -2.03 -10.37
C ARG A 180 18.22 -0.99 -11.27
N VAL A 181 17.52 0.11 -11.52
CA VAL A 181 17.98 1.23 -12.34
C VAL A 181 17.82 2.53 -11.55
N PRO A 182 18.65 3.55 -11.79
CA PRO A 182 18.43 4.87 -11.23
C PRO A 182 17.07 5.43 -11.66
N LEU A 183 16.35 6.04 -10.72
CA LEU A 183 15.08 6.71 -10.99
C LEU A 183 15.25 8.22 -10.91
N SER A 184 14.62 8.96 -11.82
CA SER A 184 14.45 10.40 -11.64
C SER A 184 13.52 10.69 -10.46
N ALA A 185 13.55 11.93 -9.96
CA ALA A 185 12.69 12.35 -8.85
C ALA A 185 11.20 12.08 -9.14
N GLN A 186 10.73 12.36 -10.37
CA GLN A 186 9.34 12.13 -10.73
C GLN A 186 8.97 10.65 -10.88
N GLN A 187 9.89 9.82 -11.37
CA GLN A 187 9.67 8.37 -11.47
C GLN A 187 9.60 7.73 -10.08
N LYS A 188 10.50 8.12 -9.17
CA LYS A 188 10.46 7.69 -7.76
C LYS A 188 9.17 8.16 -7.09
N ALA A 189 8.77 9.42 -7.29
CA ALA A 189 7.54 9.98 -6.72
C ALA A 189 6.28 9.20 -7.15
N ALA A 190 6.08 9.02 -8.45
CA ALA A 190 4.92 8.29 -8.99
C ALA A 190 4.91 6.83 -8.55
N THR A 191 6.06 6.15 -8.60
CA THR A 191 6.18 4.74 -8.16
C THR A 191 5.90 4.61 -6.66
N THR A 192 6.36 5.57 -5.86
CA THR A 192 6.09 5.61 -4.42
C THR A 192 4.60 5.81 -4.15
N SER A 193 3.93 6.73 -4.86
CA SER A 193 2.48 6.95 -4.70
C SER A 193 1.68 5.68 -4.96
N ILE A 194 1.95 4.99 -6.07
CA ILE A 194 1.20 3.76 -6.40
C ILE A 194 1.54 2.63 -5.43
N VAL A 195 2.78 2.50 -4.96
CA VAL A 195 3.16 1.54 -3.89
C VAL A 195 2.46 1.86 -2.58
N ASN A 196 2.37 3.13 -2.19
CA ASN A 196 1.68 3.53 -0.96
C ASN A 196 0.17 3.20 -1.02
N ASN A 197 -0.45 3.35 -2.19
CA ASN A 197 -1.88 3.07 -2.36
C ASN A 197 -2.22 1.59 -2.53
N VAL A 198 -1.52 0.89 -3.43
CA VAL A 198 -1.79 -0.51 -3.75
C VAL A 198 -1.16 -1.45 -2.73
N GLY A 199 0.00 -1.06 -2.20
CA GLY A 199 0.88 -1.87 -1.37
C GLY A 199 2.00 -2.56 -2.17
N PRO A 200 3.06 -3.01 -1.49
CA PRO A 200 4.16 -3.75 -2.12
C PRO A 200 3.73 -5.15 -2.61
N GLY A 201 2.70 -5.73 -1.98
CA GLY A 201 2.21 -7.08 -2.25
C GLY A 201 2.95 -8.17 -1.47
N ARG A 202 2.46 -9.41 -1.57
CA ARG A 202 2.94 -10.57 -0.80
C ARG A 202 2.63 -11.86 -1.54
N ALA A 203 3.63 -12.74 -1.66
CA ALA A 203 3.45 -14.07 -2.24
C ALA A 203 2.50 -14.94 -1.41
N ARG A 204 1.75 -15.81 -2.10
CA ARG A 204 0.95 -16.89 -1.51
C ARG A 204 1.81 -17.81 -0.64
N ARG A 205 1.25 -18.29 0.47
CA ARG A 205 1.85 -19.27 1.37
C ARG A 205 0.77 -20.23 1.89
N ALA A 206 1.15 -21.30 2.58
CA ALA A 206 0.19 -22.23 3.17
C ALA A 206 -0.78 -21.47 4.10
N GLY A 207 -2.08 -21.51 3.80
CA GLY A 207 -3.12 -20.78 4.54
C GLY A 207 -3.22 -19.28 4.27
N ASP A 208 -2.40 -18.72 3.36
CA ASP A 208 -2.40 -17.30 3.01
C ASP A 208 -2.52 -17.13 1.49
N PRO A 209 -3.62 -16.56 0.98
CA PRO A 209 -3.82 -16.35 -0.45
C PRO A 209 -2.89 -15.29 -1.06
N GLY A 210 -2.00 -14.68 -0.28
CA GLY A 210 -1.13 -13.61 -0.75
C GLY A 210 -1.94 -12.37 -1.14
N ARG A 211 -1.25 -11.40 -1.75
CA ARG A 211 -1.84 -10.16 -2.23
C ARG A 211 -1.01 -9.63 -3.38
N ASP A 212 -1.64 -9.31 -4.50
CA ASP A 212 -0.97 -8.60 -5.58
C ASP A 212 -0.60 -7.18 -5.13
N GLY A 213 0.62 -6.78 -5.46
CA GLY A 213 1.08 -5.41 -5.28
C GLY A 213 2.12 -5.04 -6.31
N ILE A 214 2.61 -3.81 -6.22
CA ILE A 214 3.49 -3.24 -7.25
C ILE A 214 4.85 -3.93 -7.27
N ILE A 215 5.35 -4.38 -6.12
CA ILE A 215 6.67 -5.00 -6.02
C ILE A 215 6.57 -6.52 -6.21
N THR A 216 5.63 -7.17 -5.53
CA THR A 216 5.46 -8.63 -5.53
C THR A 216 3.99 -8.99 -5.77
N LEU A 217 3.74 -9.84 -6.75
CA LEU A 217 2.42 -10.42 -6.99
C LEU A 217 2.13 -11.56 -6.01
N ALA A 218 0.88 -11.95 -5.88
CA ALA A 218 0.49 -13.12 -5.10
C ALA A 218 1.13 -14.41 -5.63
N SER A 219 1.53 -14.46 -6.90
CA SER A 219 2.33 -15.55 -7.48
C SER A 219 3.79 -15.59 -6.99
N GLY A 220 4.26 -14.57 -6.27
CA GLY A 220 5.66 -14.40 -5.87
C GLY A 220 6.54 -13.77 -6.95
N GLN A 221 5.99 -13.45 -8.12
CA GLN A 221 6.72 -12.80 -9.22
C GLN A 221 6.65 -11.27 -9.11
N PRO A 222 7.62 -10.53 -9.66
CA PRO A 222 7.51 -9.08 -9.79
C PRO A 222 6.35 -8.69 -10.69
N SER A 223 5.71 -7.55 -10.42
CA SER A 223 4.67 -7.02 -11.30
C SER A 223 5.23 -6.67 -12.69
N THR A 224 4.36 -6.62 -13.70
CA THR A 224 4.73 -6.16 -15.04
C THR A 224 5.32 -4.75 -15.00
N LEU A 225 4.76 -3.86 -14.18
CA LEU A 225 5.28 -2.50 -13.96
C LEU A 225 6.75 -2.54 -13.49
N LEU A 226 7.02 -3.29 -12.41
CA LEU A 226 8.39 -3.38 -11.86
C LEU A 226 9.36 -4.07 -12.83
N ARG A 227 8.88 -5.06 -13.61
CA ARG A 227 9.70 -5.69 -14.65
C ARG A 227 10.14 -4.70 -15.72
N HIS A 228 9.23 -3.88 -16.26
CA HIS A 228 9.57 -2.85 -17.23
C HIS A 228 10.52 -1.81 -16.64
N LEU A 229 10.23 -1.34 -15.41
CA LEU A 229 11.09 -0.41 -14.69
C LEU A 229 12.53 -0.92 -14.59
N ASN A 230 12.71 -2.18 -14.18
CA ASN A 230 14.01 -2.78 -13.92
C ASN A 230 14.83 -3.13 -15.17
N ILE A 231 14.23 -3.10 -16.36
CA ILE A 231 14.96 -3.22 -17.63
C ILE A 231 15.18 -1.86 -18.31
N GLY A 232 14.83 -0.75 -17.65
CA GLY A 232 14.97 0.59 -18.20
C GLY A 232 13.84 1.02 -19.14
N ASP A 233 12.79 0.20 -19.31
CA ASP A 233 11.65 0.52 -20.17
C ASP A 233 10.64 1.40 -19.42
N MET A 234 10.97 2.69 -19.35
CA MET A 234 10.18 3.68 -18.62
C MET A 234 8.79 3.90 -19.25
N VAL A 235 8.69 3.83 -20.59
CA VAL A 235 7.40 3.95 -21.28
C VAL A 235 6.54 2.72 -20.99
N GLY A 236 7.11 1.51 -21.11
CA GLY A 236 6.41 0.28 -20.76
C GLY A 236 5.96 0.25 -19.30
N ALA A 237 6.78 0.74 -18.37
CA ALA A 237 6.40 0.86 -16.95
C ALA A 237 5.23 1.84 -16.76
N ALA A 238 5.27 3.00 -17.42
CA ALA A 238 4.21 4.01 -17.35
C ALA A 238 2.86 3.46 -17.86
N GLU A 239 2.86 2.65 -18.92
CA GLU A 239 1.65 2.01 -19.46
C GLU A 239 1.06 0.93 -18.53
N GLN A 240 1.77 0.52 -17.47
CA GLN A 240 1.24 -0.43 -16.48
C GLN A 240 0.48 0.24 -15.33
N PHE A 241 0.54 1.56 -15.15
CA PHE A 241 -0.23 2.25 -14.09
C PHE A 241 -1.75 1.99 -14.21
N PRO A 242 -2.40 2.11 -15.39
CA PRO A 242 -3.84 1.91 -15.53
C PRO A 242 -4.35 0.51 -15.17
N ALA A 243 -3.48 -0.50 -15.14
CA ALA A 243 -3.86 -1.86 -14.74
C ALA A 243 -4.29 -1.97 -13.26
N TRP A 244 -3.86 -1.02 -12.43
CA TRP A 244 -4.09 -1.01 -10.97
C TRP A 244 -5.27 -0.11 -10.58
N ASN A 245 -6.41 -0.32 -11.25
CA ASN A 245 -7.60 0.53 -11.14
C ASN A 245 -8.80 -0.13 -10.42
N ARG A 246 -8.60 -1.31 -9.82
CA ARG A 246 -9.67 -2.08 -9.18
C ARG A 246 -9.62 -2.01 -7.66
N ALA A 247 -10.79 -1.85 -7.05
CA ALA A 247 -11.02 -2.05 -5.62
C ALA A 247 -12.09 -3.13 -5.47
N GLY A 248 -11.80 -4.19 -4.71
CA GLY A 248 -12.76 -5.29 -4.55
C GLY A 248 -13.08 -6.07 -5.82
N GLY A 249 -12.15 -6.09 -6.78
CA GLY A 249 -12.37 -6.70 -8.10
C GLY A 249 -13.13 -5.81 -9.08
N VAL A 250 -13.64 -4.64 -8.66
CA VAL A 250 -14.41 -3.72 -9.51
C VAL A 250 -13.56 -2.51 -9.88
N VAL A 251 -13.62 -2.07 -11.13
CA VAL A 251 -12.95 -0.85 -11.60
C VAL A 251 -13.52 0.36 -10.87
N SER A 252 -12.65 1.20 -10.29
CA SER A 252 -13.03 2.42 -9.58
C SER A 252 -12.65 3.65 -10.39
N ALA A 253 -13.60 4.54 -10.65
CA ALA A 253 -13.35 5.80 -11.36
C ALA A 253 -12.30 6.67 -10.65
N GLY A 254 -12.27 6.65 -9.32
CA GLY A 254 -11.24 7.35 -8.53
C GLY A 254 -9.85 6.77 -8.76
N LEU A 255 -9.72 5.45 -8.80
CA LEU A 255 -8.44 4.81 -9.10
C LEU A 255 -8.02 5.04 -10.55
N VAL A 256 -8.95 5.04 -11.51
CA VAL A 256 -8.63 5.38 -12.91
C VAL A 256 -7.99 6.77 -12.99
N ARG A 257 -8.58 7.80 -12.38
CA ARG A 257 -8.01 9.15 -12.34
C ARG A 257 -6.66 9.20 -11.64
N ARG A 258 -6.53 8.51 -10.49
CA ARG A 258 -5.26 8.45 -9.75
C ARG A 258 -4.15 7.81 -10.58
N ARG A 259 -4.41 6.68 -11.24
CA ARG A 259 -3.42 6.00 -12.08
C ARG A 259 -3.01 6.84 -13.28
N ALA A 260 -3.94 7.62 -13.86
CA ALA A 260 -3.62 8.58 -14.91
C ALA A 260 -2.69 9.69 -14.42
N ALA A 261 -3.01 10.32 -13.28
CA ALA A 261 -2.17 11.35 -12.68
C ALA A 261 -0.77 10.83 -12.30
N GLU A 262 -0.68 9.62 -11.74
CA GLU A 262 0.60 9.01 -11.41
C GLU A 262 1.43 8.69 -12.66
N ARG A 263 0.79 8.20 -13.73
CA ARG A 263 1.45 7.98 -15.03
C ARG A 263 1.98 9.30 -15.62
N ASP A 264 1.19 10.36 -15.57
CA ASP A 264 1.60 11.67 -16.09
C ASP A 264 2.78 12.24 -15.29
N LEU A 265 2.73 12.11 -13.95
CA LEU A 265 3.86 12.47 -13.09
C LEU A 265 5.10 11.66 -13.46
N PHE A 266 4.97 10.34 -13.64
CA PHE A 266 6.07 9.45 -13.99
C PHE A 266 6.76 9.85 -15.30
N LEU A 267 5.98 10.23 -16.32
CA LEU A 267 6.48 10.56 -17.65
C LEU A 267 7.00 12.00 -17.77
N THR A 268 6.33 12.96 -17.13
CA THR A 268 6.50 14.39 -17.43
C THR A 268 7.00 15.22 -16.26
N GLY A 269 6.93 14.70 -15.02
CA GLY A 269 7.15 15.50 -13.82
C GLY A 269 5.95 16.36 -13.40
N HIS A 270 4.85 16.29 -14.14
CA HIS A 270 3.63 17.04 -13.89
C HIS A 270 2.41 16.12 -13.88
N TRP A 271 1.40 16.48 -13.09
CA TRP A 271 0.11 15.80 -13.07
C TRP A 271 -1.01 16.84 -12.93
N SER A 272 -2.21 16.48 -13.37
CA SER A 272 -3.40 17.33 -13.24
C SER A 272 -4.37 16.76 -12.22
N ALA A 273 -5.00 17.67 -11.48
CA ALA A 273 -6.04 17.37 -10.50
C ALA A 273 -7.42 17.06 -11.14
N ALA A 274 -7.52 17.13 -12.47
CA ALA A 274 -8.75 16.98 -13.26
C ALA A 274 -9.51 15.65 -13.03
#